data_AF-A0A504UC59-F1
#
_entry.id   AF-A0A504UC59-F1
#
_cell.length_a   1.000
_cell.length_b   1.000
_cell.length_c   1.000
_cell.angle_alpha   90.00
_cell.angle_beta   90.00
_cell.angle_gamma   90.00
#
_symmetry.space_group_name_H-M   'P 1'
#
loop_
_entity.id
_entity.type
_entity.pdbx_description
1 polymer ?
#
loop_
_entity_poly.entity_id
_entity_poly.type
_entity_poly.pdbx_seq_one_letter_code
_entity_poly.pdbx_strand_id
1 'polypeptide(L)'
;MIPNDPLGRKWLDVSSENQHLVRQFRPVLVSFLGFDLNKNPKLMGTGFIIAGSTDFYVVATARHVIDGLQHFQRPSRHAPSAVPGFFVQPKVSIDPRHLKVLQADHGRTQLTDVAYVTYSENLDIALCLIVPQKNEDCPVPYAVPLDFSVPSVGDVVHLVSCGAMDVSETSPPLEPDGFGQMLRVERSVPIRIGVVTAVHEEGYNQYRFPCFSTSIPAEHGMSGGFVYRPRDGEMVAACGIISADLDLTHLPRTAFDSHEESIISCVWPLLGFSLPSGILPDGTVSNELLYNLIKAGSIPAYDNGVDLVKVAAADGDSVRLWFTN
;
A
#
# COMPACT_ATOMS: atom_id res chain seq x y z
N MET A 1 -4.14 21.00 -14.00
CA MET A 1 -3.92 22.25 -13.22
C MET A 1 -4.85 22.20 -12.03
N ILE A 2 -4.39 22.52 -10.83
CA ILE A 2 -5.27 22.53 -9.66
C ILE A 2 -6.30 23.65 -9.80
N PRO A 3 -7.61 23.37 -9.66
CA PRO A 3 -8.64 24.41 -9.72
C PRO A 3 -8.37 25.52 -8.70
N ASN A 4 -8.52 26.78 -9.13
CA ASN A 4 -8.36 27.98 -8.30
C ASN A 4 -6.95 28.22 -7.72
N ASP A 5 -5.91 27.51 -8.17
CA ASP A 5 -4.55 27.85 -7.78
C ASP A 5 -4.03 29.07 -8.57
N PRO A 6 -3.79 30.22 -7.94
CA PRO A 6 -3.35 31.44 -8.63
C PRO A 6 -1.98 31.31 -9.30
N LEU A 7 -1.17 30.32 -8.88
CA LEU A 7 0.15 30.05 -9.45
C LEU A 7 0.10 28.99 -10.57
N GLY A 8 -1.08 28.44 -10.88
CA GLY A 8 -1.25 27.44 -11.93
C GLY A 8 -0.47 26.15 -11.70
N ARG A 9 -0.17 25.79 -10.43
CA ARG A 9 0.62 24.61 -10.11
C ARG A 9 -0.16 23.35 -10.47
N LYS A 10 0.60 22.31 -10.78
CA LYS A 10 0.05 21.00 -11.11
C LYS A 10 -0.19 20.14 -9.87
N TRP A 11 0.59 20.38 -8.82
CA TRP A 11 0.45 19.70 -7.54
C TRP A 11 0.96 20.59 -6.39
N LEU A 12 0.60 20.26 -5.15
CA LEU A 12 1.01 20.94 -3.91
C LEU A 12 1.33 19.93 -2.83
N ASP A 13 2.42 20.15 -2.07
CA ASP A 13 2.56 19.52 -0.75
C ASP A 13 1.87 20.40 0.29
N VAL A 14 0.92 19.82 1.01
CA VAL A 14 0.14 20.54 2.03
C VAL A 14 0.37 19.98 3.43
N SER A 15 1.34 19.07 3.61
CA SER A 15 1.62 18.41 4.88
C SER A 15 2.07 19.39 5.97
N SER A 16 2.92 20.38 5.63
CA SER A 16 3.43 21.38 6.59
C SER A 16 2.32 22.22 7.18
N GLU A 17 1.40 22.70 6.33
CA GLU A 17 0.27 23.56 6.71
C GLU A 17 -0.89 22.79 7.36
N ASN A 18 -0.95 21.47 7.16
CA ASN A 18 -2.06 20.63 7.64
C ASN A 18 -1.59 19.56 8.64
N GLN A 19 -0.86 19.98 9.68
CA GLN A 19 -0.38 19.09 10.74
C GLN A 19 -1.48 18.26 11.42
N HIS A 20 -2.70 18.77 11.46
CA HIS A 20 -3.85 18.04 12.00
C HIS A 20 -4.22 16.82 11.13
N LEU A 21 -4.26 16.98 9.79
CA LEU A 21 -4.46 15.86 8.86
C LEU A 21 -3.31 14.87 8.93
N VAL A 22 -2.07 15.35 9.01
CA VAL A 22 -0.90 14.48 9.20
C VAL A 22 -1.05 13.61 10.44
N ARG A 23 -1.51 14.17 11.55
CA ARG A 23 -1.78 13.42 12.79
C ARG A 23 -2.94 12.44 12.65
N GLN A 24 -3.94 12.74 11.82
CA GLN A 24 -5.08 11.85 11.55
C GLN A 24 -4.71 10.68 10.61
N PHE A 25 -3.85 10.92 9.62
CA PHE A 25 -3.46 9.87 8.67
C PHE A 25 -2.30 9.00 9.15
N ARG A 26 -1.45 9.50 10.05
CA ARG A 26 -0.32 8.72 10.56
C ARG A 26 -0.69 7.34 11.13
N PRO A 27 -1.78 7.18 11.92
CA PRO A 27 -2.16 5.89 12.51
C PRO A 27 -2.66 4.86 11.49
N VAL A 28 -3.21 5.31 10.36
CA VAL A 28 -3.72 4.42 9.30
C VAL A 28 -2.63 3.98 8.32
N LEU A 29 -1.47 4.64 8.35
CA LEU A 29 -0.33 4.34 7.49
C LEU A 29 0.65 3.40 8.18
N VAL A 30 1.16 2.46 7.39
CA VAL A 30 2.21 1.54 7.82
C VAL A 30 3.42 1.62 6.88
N SER A 31 4.58 1.22 7.38
CA SER A 31 5.80 1.08 6.58
C SER A 31 6.31 -0.35 6.65
N PHE A 32 6.68 -0.90 5.50
CA PHE A 32 7.21 -2.27 5.43
C PHE A 32 8.71 -2.27 5.72
N LEU A 33 9.11 -2.99 6.77
CA LEU A 33 10.49 -3.11 7.24
C LEU A 33 11.00 -4.53 6.95
N GLY A 34 11.91 -4.65 6.00
CA GLY A 34 12.59 -5.90 5.67
C GLY A 34 13.94 -6.01 6.37
N PHE A 35 14.39 -7.24 6.58
CA PHE A 35 15.73 -7.57 7.04
C PHE A 35 16.39 -8.54 6.06
N ASP A 36 17.64 -8.28 5.67
CA ASP A 36 18.41 -9.20 4.85
C ASP A 36 18.96 -10.38 5.68
N LEU A 37 19.72 -11.28 5.04
CA LEU A 37 20.35 -12.42 5.73
C LEU A 37 21.37 -12.03 6.80
N ASN A 38 21.87 -10.80 6.77
CA ASN A 38 22.78 -10.24 7.76
C ASN A 38 22.05 -9.38 8.80
N LYS A 39 20.71 -9.36 8.78
CA LYS A 39 19.84 -8.56 9.63
C LYS A 39 19.96 -7.05 9.42
N ASN A 40 20.46 -6.62 8.25
CA ASN A 40 20.44 -5.22 7.90
C ASN A 40 18.99 -4.78 7.64
N PRO A 41 18.48 -3.73 8.31
CA PRO A 41 17.12 -3.25 8.11
C PRO A 41 17.00 -2.43 6.83
N LYS A 42 15.84 -2.47 6.18
CA LYS A 42 15.48 -1.54 5.11
C LYS A 42 13.97 -1.31 5.04
N LEU A 43 13.57 -0.05 4.93
CA LEU A 43 12.19 0.32 4.62
C LEU A 43 11.96 0.26 3.10
N MET A 44 10.90 -0.41 2.67
CA MET A 44 10.62 -0.61 1.23
C MET A 44 9.50 0.25 0.68
N GLY A 45 8.48 0.53 1.48
CA GLY A 45 7.29 1.19 0.98
C GLY A 45 6.25 1.42 2.07
N THR A 46 5.15 1.99 1.63
CA THR A 46 3.99 2.34 2.44
C THR A 46 2.90 1.29 2.28
N GLY A 47 2.06 1.13 3.29
CA GLY A 47 0.73 0.55 3.16
C GLY A 47 -0.27 1.37 3.96
N PHE A 48 -1.55 1.01 3.85
CA PHE A 48 -2.60 1.62 4.66
C PHE A 48 -3.62 0.59 5.13
N ILE A 49 -4.15 0.81 6.32
CA ILE A 49 -5.11 -0.09 6.97
C ILE A 49 -6.49 0.13 6.36
N ILE A 50 -7.10 -0.94 5.85
CA ILE A 50 -8.45 -0.92 5.25
C ILE A 50 -9.51 -1.57 6.15
N ALA A 51 -9.08 -2.37 7.13
CA ALA A 51 -9.93 -2.95 8.18
C ALA A 51 -9.05 -3.45 9.33
N GLY A 52 -9.65 -3.72 10.48
CA GLY A 52 -8.96 -4.44 11.55
C GLY A 52 -9.77 -4.60 12.81
N SER A 53 -9.24 -5.45 13.68
CA SER A 53 -9.69 -5.69 15.05
C SER A 53 -8.49 -5.59 16.00
N THR A 54 -8.65 -5.91 17.27
CA THR A 54 -7.52 -6.01 18.21
C THR A 54 -6.54 -7.13 17.84
N ASP A 55 -6.98 -8.11 17.06
CA ASP A 55 -6.22 -9.34 16.81
C ASP A 55 -5.44 -9.29 15.49
N PHE A 56 -5.92 -8.50 14.53
CA PHE A 56 -5.29 -8.35 13.22
C PHE A 56 -5.74 -7.09 12.50
N TYR A 57 -4.90 -6.59 11.60
CA TYR A 57 -5.25 -5.55 10.64
C TYR A 57 -5.10 -6.05 9.20
N VAL A 58 -5.96 -5.54 8.32
CA VAL A 58 -5.87 -5.75 6.88
C VAL A 58 -5.25 -4.51 6.26
N VAL A 59 -4.12 -4.68 5.58
CA VAL A 59 -3.34 -3.62 4.97
C VAL A 59 -3.36 -3.79 3.45
N ALA A 60 -3.64 -2.71 2.73
CA ALA A 60 -3.41 -2.62 1.29
C ALA A 60 -2.08 -1.92 1.01
N THR A 61 -1.39 -2.38 -0.03
CA THR A 61 -0.12 -1.80 -0.52
C THR A 61 0.07 -2.11 -2.00
N ALA A 62 1.13 -1.59 -2.61
CA ALA A 62 1.52 -1.94 -3.96
C ALA A 62 2.30 -3.27 -3.95
N ARG A 63 2.09 -4.10 -4.97
CA ARG A 63 2.76 -5.40 -5.05
C ARG A 63 4.27 -5.26 -5.11
N HIS A 64 4.80 -4.31 -5.88
CA HIS A 64 6.23 -4.17 -6.04
C HIS A 64 6.95 -3.80 -4.72
N VAL A 65 6.24 -3.32 -3.68
CA VAL A 65 6.79 -3.17 -2.33
C VAL A 65 7.15 -4.54 -1.75
N ILE A 66 6.25 -5.52 -1.92
CA ILE A 66 6.46 -6.92 -1.51
C ILE A 66 7.55 -7.58 -2.35
N ASP A 67 7.53 -7.36 -3.68
CA ASP A 67 8.60 -7.87 -4.54
C ASP A 67 9.95 -7.26 -4.16
N GLY A 68 10.00 -5.96 -3.83
CA GLY A 68 11.21 -5.28 -3.35
C GLY A 68 11.77 -5.88 -2.07
N LEU A 69 10.90 -6.22 -1.10
CA LEU A 69 11.28 -6.94 0.11
C LEU A 69 11.85 -8.32 -0.21
N GLN A 70 11.21 -9.07 -1.12
CA GLN A 70 11.68 -10.39 -1.55
C GLN A 70 13.10 -10.31 -2.13
N HIS A 71 13.35 -9.35 -3.04
CA HIS A 71 14.66 -9.14 -3.64
C HIS A 71 15.71 -8.72 -2.61
N PHE A 72 15.32 -7.93 -1.61
CA PHE A 72 16.23 -7.51 -0.54
C PHE A 72 16.58 -8.63 0.43
N GLN A 73 15.60 -9.42 0.85
CA GLN A 73 15.79 -10.57 1.74
C GLN A 73 16.67 -11.65 1.08
N ARG A 74 16.51 -11.85 -0.23
CA ARG A 74 17.21 -12.87 -1.00
C ARG A 74 17.69 -12.31 -2.34
N PRO A 75 18.81 -11.56 -2.35
CA PRO A 75 19.38 -11.06 -3.60
C PRO A 75 19.67 -12.23 -4.53
N SER A 76 19.14 -12.19 -5.76
CA SER A 76 19.34 -13.26 -6.73
C SER A 76 20.82 -13.39 -7.07
N ARG A 77 21.43 -14.52 -6.70
CA ARG A 77 22.84 -14.84 -7.01
C ARG A 77 22.97 -15.63 -8.30
N HIS A 78 22.16 -15.31 -9.31
CA HIS A 78 22.24 -16.01 -10.59
C HIS A 78 23.31 -15.36 -11.47
N ALA A 79 24.17 -16.18 -12.06
CA ALA A 79 25.09 -15.72 -13.09
C ALA A 79 24.27 -15.20 -14.29
N PRO A 80 24.74 -14.17 -15.02
CA PRO A 80 24.04 -13.65 -16.21
C PRO A 80 23.75 -14.69 -17.29
N SER A 81 24.44 -15.83 -17.25
CA SER A 81 24.29 -16.97 -18.16
C SER A 81 23.26 -18.02 -17.72
N ALA A 82 22.59 -17.84 -16.58
CA ALA A 82 21.58 -18.79 -16.11
C ALA A 82 20.34 -18.75 -17.01
N VAL A 83 19.84 -19.94 -17.41
CA VAL A 83 18.68 -20.08 -18.31
C VAL A 83 17.41 -19.56 -17.60
N PRO A 84 16.72 -18.54 -18.17
CA PRO A 84 15.43 -18.08 -17.63
C PRO A 84 14.38 -19.20 -17.70
N GLY A 85 13.68 -19.47 -16.60
CA GLY A 85 12.54 -20.40 -16.57
C GLY A 85 12.68 -21.67 -15.73
N PHE A 86 13.86 -21.97 -15.20
CA PHE A 86 14.07 -23.13 -14.30
C PHE A 86 14.03 -22.78 -12.80
N PHE A 87 13.88 -21.51 -12.45
CA PHE A 87 13.92 -21.05 -11.06
C PHE A 87 12.53 -20.61 -10.61
N VAL A 88 11.99 -21.30 -9.60
CA VAL A 88 10.81 -20.84 -8.87
C VAL A 88 11.18 -19.51 -8.23
N GLN A 89 10.48 -18.42 -8.56
CA GLN A 89 10.74 -17.15 -7.90
C GLN A 89 10.54 -17.32 -6.38
N PRO A 90 11.55 -16.98 -5.56
CA PRO A 90 11.46 -17.23 -4.13
C PRO A 90 10.40 -16.32 -3.54
N LYS A 91 9.33 -16.83 -2.91
CA LYS A 91 8.34 -15.96 -2.25
C LYS A 91 8.99 -15.11 -1.15
N VAL A 92 8.44 -13.92 -0.91
CA VAL A 92 8.78 -13.08 0.26
C VAL A 92 8.72 -13.92 1.54
N SER A 93 9.73 -13.78 2.40
CA SER A 93 9.73 -14.41 3.71
C SER A 93 8.86 -13.58 4.65
N ILE A 94 7.71 -14.14 5.05
CA ILE A 94 6.84 -13.59 6.10
C ILE A 94 7.29 -13.99 7.51
N ASP A 95 8.44 -14.65 7.64
CA ASP A 95 9.06 -14.90 8.95
C ASP A 95 9.26 -13.57 9.67
N PRO A 96 8.80 -13.42 10.93
CA PRO A 96 8.97 -12.20 11.70
C PRO A 96 10.41 -11.69 11.77
N ARG A 97 11.41 -12.57 11.62
CA ARG A 97 12.83 -12.18 11.61
C ARG A 97 13.27 -11.48 10.33
N HIS A 98 12.51 -11.62 9.25
CA HIS A 98 12.83 -11.07 7.92
C HIS A 98 11.87 -9.96 7.49
N LEU A 99 10.66 -9.91 8.04
CA LEU A 99 9.64 -8.94 7.67
C LEU A 99 8.83 -8.51 8.89
N LYS A 100 8.79 -7.20 9.10
CA LYS A 100 7.94 -6.53 10.08
C LYS A 100 7.19 -5.39 9.40
N VAL A 101 6.09 -4.96 10.01
CA VAL A 101 5.36 -3.77 9.59
C VAL A 101 5.34 -2.75 10.72
N LEU A 102 5.80 -1.54 10.41
CA LEU A 102 5.90 -0.43 11.33
C LEU A 102 4.65 0.45 11.25
N GLN A 103 3.93 0.54 12.36
CA GLN A 103 2.84 1.50 12.56
C GLN A 103 3.28 2.54 13.59
N ALA A 104 2.87 3.80 13.41
CA ALA A 104 3.06 4.81 14.45
C ALA A 104 1.74 5.53 14.68
N ASP A 105 1.35 5.62 15.94
CA ASP A 105 0.10 6.20 16.38
C ASP A 105 0.32 7.08 17.61
N HIS A 106 -0.07 8.37 17.54
CA HIS A 106 -0.08 9.32 18.65
C HIS A 106 1.11 9.26 19.65
N GLY A 107 2.34 9.05 19.14
CA GLY A 107 3.56 9.00 19.96
C GLY A 107 3.96 7.61 20.43
N ARG A 108 3.20 6.58 20.04
CA ARG A 108 3.58 5.16 20.12
C ARG A 108 4.00 4.68 18.74
N THR A 109 4.95 3.77 18.74
CA THR A 109 5.40 3.08 17.53
C THR A 109 5.31 1.60 17.82
N GLN A 110 4.71 0.86 16.90
CA GLN A 110 4.51 -0.57 17.04
C GLN A 110 5.08 -1.30 15.83
N LEU A 111 5.73 -2.43 16.11
CA LEU A 111 6.13 -3.39 15.11
C LEU A 111 5.12 -4.53 15.13
N THR A 112 4.57 -4.86 13.97
CA THR A 112 3.60 -5.94 13.79
C THR A 112 4.22 -7.03 12.90
N ASP A 113 3.72 -8.25 13.06
CA ASP A 113 4.14 -9.41 12.27
C ASP A 113 3.23 -9.56 11.06
N VAL A 114 3.82 -9.90 9.91
CA VAL A 114 3.03 -10.20 8.70
C VAL A 114 2.64 -11.68 8.76
N ALA A 115 1.36 -11.96 8.96
CA ALA A 115 0.84 -13.31 9.05
C ALA A 115 0.40 -13.87 7.69
N TYR A 116 0.00 -12.99 6.76
CA TYR A 116 -0.45 -13.40 5.44
C TYR A 116 -0.18 -12.32 4.40
N VAL A 117 0.14 -12.73 3.17
CA VAL A 117 0.31 -11.85 2.02
C VAL A 117 -0.36 -12.50 0.81
N THR A 118 -1.17 -11.73 0.10
CA THR A 118 -1.77 -12.12 -1.18
C THR A 118 -1.64 -10.97 -2.18
N TYR A 119 -1.30 -11.31 -3.42
CA TYR A 119 -1.17 -10.35 -4.52
C TYR A 119 -1.46 -11.04 -5.84
N SER A 120 -1.80 -10.23 -6.85
CA SER A 120 -2.03 -10.72 -8.21
C SER A 120 -0.78 -10.51 -9.06
N GLU A 121 -0.45 -11.50 -9.90
CA GLU A 121 0.68 -11.41 -10.81
C GLU A 121 0.50 -10.34 -11.91
N ASN A 122 -0.73 -9.91 -12.15
CA ASN A 122 -1.06 -8.95 -13.20
C ASN A 122 -1.46 -7.57 -12.67
N LEU A 123 -1.59 -7.41 -11.35
CA LEU A 123 -1.96 -6.15 -10.72
C LEU A 123 -0.84 -5.71 -9.80
N ASP A 124 -0.52 -4.41 -9.78
CA ASP A 124 0.45 -3.88 -8.81
C ASP A 124 -0.19 -3.58 -7.45
N ILE A 125 -0.93 -4.56 -6.91
CA ILE A 125 -1.64 -4.45 -5.64
C ILE A 125 -1.41 -5.71 -4.81
N ALA A 126 -1.21 -5.52 -3.51
CA ALA A 126 -1.14 -6.58 -2.52
C ALA A 126 -2.01 -6.28 -1.30
N LEU A 127 -2.52 -7.34 -0.68
CA LEU A 127 -3.12 -7.30 0.65
C LEU A 127 -2.24 -8.08 1.62
N CYS A 128 -2.09 -7.53 2.82
CA CYS A 128 -1.37 -8.14 3.93
C CYS A 128 -2.29 -8.23 5.14
N LEU A 129 -2.24 -9.36 5.85
CA LEU A 129 -2.78 -9.47 7.20
C LEU A 129 -1.62 -9.34 8.16
N ILE A 130 -1.68 -8.32 9.01
CA ILE A 130 -0.68 -8.09 10.06
C ILE A 130 -1.29 -8.35 11.43
N VAL A 131 -0.50 -8.88 12.34
CA VAL A 131 -0.91 -9.23 13.69
C VAL A 131 0.00 -8.55 14.72
N PRO A 132 -0.50 -8.24 15.93
CA PRO A 132 0.33 -7.73 17.01
C PRO A 132 1.44 -8.73 17.36
N GLN A 133 2.56 -8.23 17.86
CA GLN A 133 3.59 -9.12 18.38
C GLN A 133 3.10 -9.86 19.62
N LYS A 134 3.73 -11.01 19.91
CA LYS A 134 3.37 -11.81 21.08
C LYS A 134 3.48 -10.98 22.36
N ASN A 135 2.40 -10.95 23.14
CA ASN A 135 2.25 -10.18 24.38
C ASN A 135 2.16 -8.65 24.19
N GLU A 136 1.88 -8.17 22.97
CA GLU A 136 1.52 -6.77 22.76
C GLU A 136 0.00 -6.65 22.55
N ASP A 137 -0.59 -5.66 23.21
CA ASP A 137 -1.97 -5.26 22.96
C ASP A 137 -2.02 -4.28 21.77
N CYS A 138 -2.95 -4.50 20.84
CA CYS A 138 -3.25 -3.58 19.76
C CYS A 138 -4.62 -2.92 19.97
N PRO A 139 -4.73 -1.59 19.88
CA PRO A 139 -6.04 -0.96 19.79
C PRO A 139 -6.72 -1.36 18.47
N VAL A 140 -8.05 -1.23 18.41
CA VAL A 140 -8.75 -1.31 17.11
C VAL A 140 -8.26 -0.16 16.23
N PRO A 141 -7.79 -0.43 14.99
CA PRO A 141 -7.16 0.60 14.19
C PRO A 141 -8.22 1.50 13.57
N TYR A 142 -7.84 2.74 13.27
CA TYR A 142 -8.56 3.49 12.26
C TYR A 142 -8.32 2.84 10.89
N ALA A 143 -9.38 2.72 10.09
CA ALA A 143 -9.33 2.15 8.76
C ALA A 143 -9.73 3.19 7.73
N VAL A 144 -9.11 3.13 6.55
CA VAL A 144 -9.50 3.92 5.38
C VAL A 144 -10.41 3.04 4.52
N PRO A 145 -11.72 3.34 4.42
CA PRO A 145 -12.62 2.61 3.54
C PRO A 145 -12.16 2.68 2.08
N LEU A 146 -12.63 1.74 1.29
CA LEU A 146 -12.35 1.70 -0.15
C LEU A 146 -13.50 2.34 -0.93
N ASP A 147 -13.17 3.28 -1.82
CA ASP A 147 -14.06 3.82 -2.85
C ASP A 147 -13.78 3.12 -4.17
N PHE A 148 -14.70 2.25 -4.60
CA PHE A 148 -14.53 1.44 -5.80
C PHE A 148 -14.84 2.17 -7.10
N SER A 149 -15.29 3.42 -7.04
CA SER A 149 -15.52 4.20 -8.24
C SER A 149 -14.22 4.77 -8.81
N VAL A 150 -14.11 4.78 -10.14
CA VAL A 150 -12.93 5.30 -10.84
C VAL A 150 -13.03 6.83 -10.91
N PRO A 151 -11.97 7.58 -10.55
CA PRO A 151 -11.99 9.03 -10.67
C PRO A 151 -12.00 9.47 -12.14
N SER A 152 -12.55 10.65 -12.42
CA SER A 152 -12.60 11.24 -13.76
C SER A 152 -11.39 12.13 -14.03
N VAL A 153 -11.01 12.30 -15.30
CA VAL A 153 -9.97 13.26 -15.70
C VAL A 153 -10.37 14.66 -15.25
N GLY A 154 -9.46 15.35 -14.57
CA GLY A 154 -9.70 16.67 -13.98
C GLY A 154 -10.16 16.64 -12.53
N ASP A 155 -10.55 15.48 -11.98
CA ASP A 155 -10.88 15.35 -10.56
C ASP A 155 -9.67 15.74 -9.71
N VAL A 156 -9.91 16.54 -8.66
CA VAL A 156 -8.91 16.79 -7.63
C VAL A 156 -8.72 15.53 -6.82
N VAL A 157 -7.48 15.17 -6.55
CA VAL A 157 -7.12 14.01 -5.74
C VAL A 157 -6.04 14.36 -4.73
N HIS A 158 -6.09 13.70 -3.59
CA HIS A 158 -5.10 13.78 -2.52
C HIS A 158 -4.36 12.44 -2.44
N LEU A 159 -3.04 12.51 -2.40
CA LEU A 159 -2.14 11.38 -2.24
C LEU A 159 -1.55 11.43 -0.83
N VAL A 160 -1.66 10.32 -0.10
CA VAL A 160 -1.21 10.19 1.28
C VAL A 160 -0.34 8.94 1.41
N SER A 161 0.88 9.11 1.90
CA SER A 161 1.82 8.01 2.05
C SER A 161 2.83 8.24 3.19
N CYS A 162 3.75 7.30 3.38
CA CYS A 162 5.01 7.59 4.07
C CYS A 162 6.05 8.05 3.03
N GLY A 163 6.88 9.03 3.38
CA GLY A 163 7.97 9.53 2.53
C GLY A 163 9.21 9.85 3.36
N ALA A 164 10.33 10.17 2.71
CA ALA A 164 11.62 10.41 3.38
C ALA A 164 11.94 9.32 4.41
N MET A 165 11.80 8.05 4.00
CA MET A 165 12.00 6.91 4.86
C MET A 165 13.47 6.55 4.97
N ASP A 166 13.97 6.50 6.20
CA ASP A 166 15.31 6.04 6.52
C ASP A 166 15.29 5.12 7.75
N VAL A 167 16.20 4.16 7.78
CA VAL A 167 16.37 3.26 8.92
C VAL A 167 17.84 2.95 9.14
N SER A 168 18.29 3.14 10.37
CA SER A 168 19.66 2.82 10.78
C SER A 168 19.67 1.99 12.06
N GLU A 169 20.62 1.07 12.15
CA GLU A 169 20.89 0.35 13.38
C GLU A 169 21.64 1.26 14.36
N THR A 170 21.10 1.40 15.57
CA THR A 170 21.73 2.14 16.67
C THR A 170 22.41 1.23 17.68
N SER A 171 21.96 -0.03 17.77
CA SER A 171 22.64 -1.08 18.52
C SER A 171 22.36 -2.45 17.90
N PRO A 172 23.38 -3.32 17.83
CA PRO A 172 23.25 -4.65 17.24
C PRO A 172 22.30 -5.52 18.06
N PRO A 173 21.76 -6.60 17.47
CA PRO A 173 20.92 -7.55 18.19
C PRO A 173 21.68 -8.19 19.36
N LEU A 174 20.98 -8.34 20.49
CA LEU A 174 21.48 -9.05 21.67
C LEU A 174 21.46 -10.57 21.46
N GLU A 175 20.52 -11.06 20.64
CA GLU A 175 20.31 -12.48 20.40
C GLU A 175 20.46 -12.88 18.91
N PRO A 176 20.78 -14.17 18.63
CA PRO A 176 20.93 -14.66 17.27
C PRO A 176 19.66 -14.58 16.41
N ASP A 177 18.48 -14.41 17.00
CA ASP A 177 17.21 -14.25 16.28
C ASP A 177 16.89 -12.78 15.92
N GLY A 178 17.71 -11.82 16.37
CA GLY A 178 17.48 -10.39 16.15
C GLY A 178 16.90 -9.66 17.38
N PHE A 179 16.54 -10.38 18.45
CA PHE A 179 16.00 -9.77 19.65
C PHE A 179 17.00 -8.78 20.28
N GLY A 180 16.48 -7.64 20.77
CA GLY A 180 17.28 -6.56 21.35
C GLY A 180 17.94 -5.61 20.35
N GLN A 181 17.77 -5.80 19.03
CA GLN A 181 18.25 -4.84 18.03
C GLN A 181 17.52 -3.51 18.20
N MET A 182 18.27 -2.40 18.27
CA MET A 182 17.68 -1.06 18.36
C MET A 182 17.82 -0.32 17.04
N LEU A 183 16.68 0.11 16.48
CA LEU A 183 16.62 0.81 15.20
C LEU A 183 16.18 2.26 15.40
N ARG A 184 16.84 3.18 14.70
CA ARG A 184 16.33 4.54 14.49
C ARG A 184 15.62 4.56 13.14
N VAL A 185 14.33 4.89 13.17
CA VAL A 185 13.51 5.03 11.97
C VAL A 185 13.10 6.48 11.81
N GLU A 186 13.31 7.01 10.61
CA GLU A 186 12.84 8.32 10.20
C GLU A 186 11.82 8.15 9.06
N ARG A 187 10.69 8.84 9.18
CA ARG A 187 9.69 8.91 8.12
C ARG A 187 8.84 10.17 8.26
N SER A 188 8.40 10.68 7.13
CA SER A 188 7.41 11.76 7.02
C SER A 188 6.09 11.22 6.50
N VAL A 189 5.00 11.97 6.70
CA VAL A 189 3.67 11.66 6.13
C VAL A 189 3.32 12.80 5.16
N PRO A 190 3.81 12.74 3.91
CA PRO A 190 3.42 13.69 2.89
C PRO A 190 1.93 13.58 2.57
N ILE A 191 1.30 14.73 2.38
CA ILE A 191 -0.06 14.87 1.86
C ILE A 191 0.06 15.78 0.67
N ARG A 192 -0.16 15.24 -0.53
CA ARG A 192 -0.03 15.99 -1.78
C ARG A 192 -1.35 16.11 -2.48
N ILE A 193 -1.63 17.28 -3.04
CA ILE A 193 -2.83 17.58 -3.81
C ILE A 193 -2.44 17.68 -5.27
N GLY A 194 -3.26 17.16 -6.17
CA GLY A 194 -3.12 17.32 -7.61
C GLY A 194 -4.42 16.97 -8.31
N VAL A 195 -4.32 16.63 -9.60
CA VAL A 195 -5.48 16.26 -10.41
C VAL A 195 -5.23 14.95 -11.15
N VAL A 196 -6.30 14.23 -11.46
CA VAL A 196 -6.26 13.11 -12.40
C VAL A 196 -6.02 13.64 -13.81
N THR A 197 -5.01 13.12 -14.49
CA THR A 197 -4.62 13.55 -15.84
C THR A 197 -5.10 12.60 -16.93
N ALA A 198 -5.24 11.31 -16.61
CA ALA A 198 -5.74 10.29 -17.52
C ALA A 198 -6.30 9.09 -16.74
N VAL A 199 -7.21 8.33 -17.36
CA VAL A 199 -7.77 7.08 -16.83
C VAL A 199 -7.52 5.98 -17.85
N HIS A 200 -7.02 4.84 -17.39
CA HIS A 200 -6.56 3.73 -18.23
C HIS A 200 -7.17 2.41 -17.75
N GLU A 201 -8.36 2.09 -18.26
CA GLU A 201 -9.13 0.91 -17.82
C GLU A 201 -8.43 -0.42 -18.13
N GLU A 202 -7.72 -0.49 -19.27
CA GLU A 202 -6.98 -1.68 -19.72
C GLU A 202 -5.48 -1.62 -19.34
N GLY A 203 -5.06 -0.56 -18.65
CA GLY A 203 -3.66 -0.28 -18.33
C GLY A 203 -2.96 0.69 -19.27
N TYR A 204 -1.73 1.05 -18.91
CA TYR A 204 -0.93 2.08 -19.55
C TYR A 204 0.55 1.69 -19.65
N ASN A 205 1.11 1.78 -20.86
CA ASN A 205 2.50 1.44 -21.15
C ASN A 205 2.88 0.02 -20.68
N GLN A 206 3.79 -0.11 -19.70
CA GLN A 206 4.20 -1.38 -19.12
C GLN A 206 3.25 -1.91 -18.04
N TYR A 207 2.32 -1.07 -17.55
CA TYR A 207 1.37 -1.41 -16.51
C TYR A 207 0.09 -1.96 -17.12
N ARG A 208 -0.10 -3.28 -17.10
CA ARG A 208 -1.23 -3.97 -17.74
C ARG A 208 -2.42 -4.18 -16.80
N PHE A 209 -2.74 -3.15 -16.02
CA PHE A 209 -3.81 -3.19 -15.03
C PHE A 209 -4.61 -1.89 -14.99
N PRO A 210 -5.89 -1.93 -14.58
CA PRO A 210 -6.72 -0.74 -14.41
C PRO A 210 -6.05 0.29 -13.49
N CYS A 211 -5.78 1.48 -14.02
CA CYS A 211 -5.09 2.55 -13.31
C CYS A 211 -5.50 3.93 -13.81
N PHE A 212 -5.05 4.96 -13.11
CA PHE A 212 -5.16 6.35 -13.57
C PHE A 212 -3.85 7.09 -13.32
N SER A 213 -3.57 8.09 -14.16
CA SER A 213 -2.44 8.99 -14.00
C SER A 213 -2.85 10.20 -13.16
N THR A 214 -1.93 10.71 -12.33
CA THR A 214 -2.12 11.97 -11.60
C THR A 214 -0.93 12.89 -11.81
N SER A 215 -1.18 14.20 -11.68
CA SER A 215 -0.12 15.21 -11.70
C SER A 215 0.76 15.26 -10.45
N ILE A 216 0.47 14.39 -9.46
CA ILE A 216 1.18 14.35 -8.20
C ILE A 216 2.43 13.49 -8.37
N PRO A 217 3.62 13.98 -8.00
CA PRO A 217 4.82 13.17 -8.00
C PRO A 217 4.86 12.17 -6.84
N ALA A 218 5.28 10.93 -7.11
CA ALA A 218 5.54 9.92 -6.10
C ALA A 218 7.05 9.69 -5.95
N GLU A 219 7.58 9.78 -4.73
CA GLU A 219 9.00 9.57 -4.45
C GLU A 219 9.27 8.16 -3.91
N HIS A 220 10.56 7.81 -3.81
CA HIS A 220 10.97 6.56 -3.21
C HIS A 220 10.36 6.39 -1.80
N GLY A 221 9.72 5.23 -1.60
CA GLY A 221 9.03 4.88 -0.36
C GLY A 221 7.54 5.26 -0.30
N MET A 222 7.06 6.16 -1.17
CA MET A 222 5.64 6.54 -1.21
C MET A 222 4.74 5.43 -1.77
N SER A 223 5.29 4.54 -2.58
CA SER A 223 4.61 3.38 -3.14
C SER A 223 3.80 2.61 -2.10
N GLY A 224 2.58 2.24 -2.48
CA GLY A 224 1.62 1.55 -1.62
C GLY A 224 0.83 2.45 -0.67
N GLY A 225 1.11 3.76 -0.61
CA GLY A 225 0.19 4.73 -0.01
C GLY A 225 -1.10 4.85 -0.82
N PHE A 226 -2.08 5.60 -0.31
CA PHE A 226 -3.40 5.70 -0.92
C PHE A 226 -3.66 7.05 -1.57
N VAL A 227 -4.58 7.03 -2.52
CA VAL A 227 -5.12 8.22 -3.18
C VAL A 227 -6.62 8.28 -2.92
N TYR A 228 -7.14 9.46 -2.61
CA TYR A 228 -8.57 9.70 -2.42
C TYR A 228 -9.02 10.98 -3.13
N ARG A 229 -10.32 11.09 -3.39
CA ARG A 229 -10.95 12.34 -3.83
C ARG A 229 -11.48 13.10 -2.63
N PRO A 230 -11.02 14.33 -2.35
CA PRO A 230 -11.58 15.13 -1.27
C PRO A 230 -13.01 15.54 -1.61
N ARG A 231 -13.92 15.38 -0.64
CA ARG A 231 -15.32 15.78 -0.77
C ARG A 231 -15.79 16.36 0.56
N ASP A 232 -16.40 17.53 0.52
CA ASP A 232 -16.71 18.29 1.72
C ASP A 232 -17.73 17.55 2.60
N GLY A 233 -17.37 17.32 3.86
CA GLY A 233 -18.22 16.64 4.84
C GLY A 233 -18.32 15.12 4.66
N GLU A 234 -17.62 14.54 3.69
CA GLU A 234 -17.62 13.10 3.44
C GLU A 234 -16.41 12.40 4.07
N MET A 235 -16.54 11.09 4.30
CA MET A 235 -15.48 10.26 4.84
C MET A 235 -14.36 10.10 3.80
N VAL A 236 -13.10 10.19 4.24
CA VAL A 236 -11.95 9.91 3.39
C VAL A 236 -11.94 8.43 3.03
N ALA A 237 -12.00 8.13 1.74
CA ALA A 237 -11.95 6.76 1.23
C ALA A 237 -10.96 6.63 0.07
N ALA A 238 -10.16 5.57 0.09
CA ALA A 238 -9.13 5.32 -0.90
C ALA A 238 -9.77 4.85 -2.20
N CYS A 239 -9.53 5.56 -3.31
CA CYS A 239 -9.90 5.15 -4.66
C CYS A 239 -8.71 4.63 -5.47
N GLY A 240 -7.49 4.78 -4.96
CA GLY A 240 -6.28 4.30 -5.62
C GLY A 240 -5.13 3.99 -4.68
N ILE A 241 -4.15 3.23 -5.20
CA ILE A 241 -2.90 2.84 -4.53
C ILE A 241 -1.74 3.34 -5.38
N ILE A 242 -0.75 3.98 -4.76
CA ILE A 242 0.42 4.54 -5.45
C ILE A 242 1.29 3.39 -5.97
N SER A 243 1.42 3.28 -7.28
CA SER A 243 2.11 2.16 -7.93
C SER A 243 3.45 2.57 -8.50
N ALA A 244 3.48 3.65 -9.26
CA ALA A 244 4.73 4.06 -9.89
C ALA A 244 4.77 5.55 -10.13
N ASP A 245 5.99 6.02 -10.34
CA ASP A 245 6.29 7.36 -10.76
C ASP A 245 6.89 7.29 -12.17
N LEU A 246 6.35 8.08 -13.10
CA LEU A 246 6.91 8.24 -14.44
C LEU A 246 7.96 9.36 -14.43
N ASP A 247 8.95 9.21 -13.56
CA ASP A 247 10.12 10.07 -13.57
C ASP A 247 11.01 9.73 -14.78
N LEU A 248 11.10 10.65 -15.73
CA LEU A 248 12.02 10.52 -16.86
C LEU A 248 13.39 11.15 -16.57
N THR A 249 13.52 11.93 -15.50
CA THR A 249 14.69 12.79 -15.25
C THR A 249 15.52 12.34 -14.05
N HIS A 250 14.93 11.64 -13.08
CA HIS A 250 15.51 11.23 -11.80
C HIS A 250 16.08 12.39 -10.96
N LEU A 251 15.63 13.62 -11.22
CA LEU A 251 16.10 14.81 -10.50
C LEU A 251 15.21 15.09 -9.28
N PRO A 252 15.78 15.64 -8.18
CA PRO A 252 14.97 16.08 -7.04
C PRO A 252 13.90 17.09 -7.47
N ARG A 253 12.63 16.76 -7.22
CA ARG A 253 11.47 17.54 -7.65
C ARG A 253 11.29 18.79 -6.80
N THR A 254 11.93 19.87 -7.22
CA THR A 254 11.81 21.18 -6.57
C THR A 254 10.82 22.10 -7.29
N ALA A 255 10.38 21.73 -8.49
CA ALA A 255 9.51 22.55 -9.33
C ALA A 255 8.08 21.96 -9.41
N PHE A 256 7.09 22.75 -8.99
CA PHE A 256 5.66 22.38 -8.94
C PHE A 256 4.96 22.39 -10.33
N ASP A 257 5.73 22.55 -11.40
CA ASP A 257 5.31 22.61 -12.80
C ASP A 257 5.72 21.38 -13.62
N SER A 258 6.36 20.37 -13.00
CA SER A 258 6.89 19.19 -13.71
C SER A 258 5.81 18.48 -14.56
N HIS A 259 6.24 17.89 -15.68
CA HIS A 259 5.38 17.12 -16.58
C HIS A 259 5.27 15.65 -16.18
N GLU A 260 5.81 15.30 -15.02
CA GLU A 260 5.84 13.93 -14.54
C GLU A 260 4.48 13.55 -13.96
N GLU A 261 4.11 12.30 -14.17
CA GLU A 261 2.85 11.73 -13.72
C GLU A 261 3.13 10.52 -12.83
N SER A 262 2.33 10.34 -11.79
CA SER A 262 2.31 9.05 -11.07
C SER A 262 1.19 8.17 -11.60
N ILE A 263 1.48 6.88 -11.70
CA ILE A 263 0.51 5.83 -11.98
C ILE A 263 -0.05 5.29 -10.68
N ILE A 264 -1.38 5.32 -10.59
CA ILE A 264 -2.14 4.90 -9.41
C ILE A 264 -3.01 3.71 -9.81
N SER A 265 -2.79 2.54 -9.21
CA SER A 265 -3.67 1.39 -9.37
C SER A 265 -5.06 1.70 -8.79
N CYS A 266 -6.12 1.40 -9.53
CA CYS A 266 -7.48 1.48 -8.99
C CYS A 266 -7.69 0.44 -7.89
N VAL A 267 -8.52 0.73 -6.87
CA VAL A 267 -8.74 -0.21 -5.76
C VAL A 267 -9.78 -1.29 -6.04
N TRP A 268 -10.70 -1.10 -6.99
CA TRP A 268 -11.77 -2.08 -7.28
C TRP A 268 -11.30 -3.51 -7.62
N PRO A 269 -10.12 -3.75 -8.23
CA PRO A 269 -9.64 -5.11 -8.44
C PRO A 269 -9.37 -5.87 -7.13
N LEU A 270 -9.22 -5.18 -5.99
CA LEU A 270 -9.08 -5.81 -4.67
C LEU A 270 -10.29 -6.67 -4.31
N LEU A 271 -11.47 -6.42 -4.88
CA LEU A 271 -12.68 -7.21 -4.64
C LEU A 271 -12.52 -8.70 -5.00
N GLY A 272 -11.60 -9.01 -5.93
CA GLY A 272 -11.27 -10.37 -6.33
C GLY A 272 -10.21 -11.05 -5.45
N PHE A 273 -9.68 -10.37 -4.43
CA PHE A 273 -8.65 -10.93 -3.57
C PHE A 273 -9.30 -11.70 -2.43
N SER A 274 -8.70 -12.85 -2.09
CA SER A 274 -9.14 -13.66 -0.97
C SER A 274 -8.30 -13.36 0.26
N LEU A 275 -8.96 -13.15 1.41
CA LEU A 275 -8.33 -12.96 2.70
C LEU A 275 -8.69 -14.09 3.66
N PRO A 276 -7.82 -14.41 4.62
CA PRO A 276 -8.17 -15.18 5.80
C PRO A 276 -9.39 -14.56 6.51
N SER A 277 -10.53 -15.22 6.53
CA SER A 277 -11.69 -14.83 7.37
C SER A 277 -11.56 -15.33 8.80
N GLY A 278 -10.64 -16.27 9.04
CA GLY A 278 -10.24 -16.74 10.36
C GLY A 278 -9.09 -17.76 10.27
N ILE A 279 -8.35 -17.89 11.37
CA ILE A 279 -7.37 -18.96 11.57
C ILE A 279 -8.08 -20.02 12.42
N LEU A 280 -8.38 -21.18 11.83
CA LEU A 280 -9.02 -22.28 12.55
C LEU A 280 -8.03 -22.86 13.60
N PRO A 281 -8.52 -23.51 14.67
CA PRO A 281 -7.68 -24.05 15.73
C PRO A 281 -6.62 -25.06 15.26
N ASP A 282 -6.82 -25.69 14.12
CA ASP A 282 -5.89 -26.62 13.47
C ASP A 282 -4.85 -25.91 12.57
N GLY A 283 -4.88 -24.58 12.53
CA GLY A 283 -4.02 -23.74 11.69
C GLY A 283 -4.51 -23.59 10.26
N THR A 284 -5.63 -24.20 9.89
CA THR A 284 -6.21 -24.04 8.55
C THR A 284 -6.83 -22.66 8.42
N VAL A 285 -6.66 -22.04 7.26
CA VAL A 285 -7.20 -20.71 7.00
C VAL A 285 -8.41 -20.84 6.08
N SER A 286 -9.56 -20.34 6.53
CA SER A 286 -10.69 -20.15 5.62
C SER A 286 -10.47 -18.86 4.87
N ASN A 287 -10.46 -18.93 3.53
CA ASN A 287 -10.29 -17.78 2.68
C ASN A 287 -11.65 -17.30 2.18
N GLU A 288 -11.89 -16.01 2.26
CA GLU A 288 -13.10 -15.37 1.78
C GLU A 288 -12.74 -14.18 0.88
N LEU A 289 -13.51 -13.97 -0.19
CA LEU A 289 -13.28 -12.84 -1.08
C LEU A 289 -13.55 -11.53 -0.34
N LEU A 290 -12.70 -10.53 -0.58
CA LEU A 290 -12.87 -9.19 -0.05
C LEU A 290 -14.26 -8.63 -0.37
N TYR A 291 -14.79 -8.94 -1.56
CA TYR A 291 -16.16 -8.63 -1.94
C TYR A 291 -17.20 -9.14 -0.93
N ASN A 292 -17.11 -10.40 -0.51
CA ASN A 292 -18.05 -11.00 0.44
C ASN A 292 -17.89 -10.40 1.83
N LEU A 293 -16.64 -10.17 2.26
CA LEU A 293 -16.35 -9.54 3.56
C LEU A 293 -16.92 -8.12 3.64
N ILE A 294 -16.87 -7.35 2.55
CA ILE A 294 -17.50 -6.02 2.47
C ILE A 294 -19.02 -6.13 2.47
N LYS A 295 -19.60 -7.06 1.70
CA LYS A 295 -21.06 -7.29 1.68
C LYS A 295 -21.61 -7.73 3.04
N ALA A 296 -20.81 -8.45 3.82
CA ALA A 296 -21.13 -8.84 5.19
C ALA A 296 -20.94 -7.70 6.21
N GLY A 297 -20.34 -6.57 5.82
CA GLY A 297 -20.05 -5.44 6.70
C GLY A 297 -18.79 -5.61 7.56
N SER A 298 -17.98 -6.65 7.31
CA SER A 298 -16.74 -6.91 8.05
C SER A 298 -15.60 -5.98 7.65
N ILE A 299 -15.65 -5.40 6.44
CA ILE A 299 -14.67 -4.46 5.92
C ILE A 299 -15.42 -3.22 5.44
N PRO A 300 -15.03 -2.01 5.89
CA PRO A 300 -15.69 -0.78 5.49
C PRO A 300 -15.46 -0.49 4.01
N ALA A 301 -16.54 -0.14 3.31
CA ALA A 301 -16.49 0.43 1.98
C ALA A 301 -17.14 1.81 1.99
N TYR A 302 -16.71 2.65 1.06
CA TYR A 302 -17.31 3.95 0.84
C TYR A 302 -18.59 3.80 0.02
N ASP A 303 -19.69 4.28 0.58
CA ASP A 303 -21.05 4.08 0.06
C ASP A 303 -21.35 2.59 -0.26
N ASN A 304 -22.42 2.34 -1.01
CA ASN A 304 -22.68 1.04 -1.62
C ASN A 304 -21.84 0.84 -2.91
N GLY A 305 -20.63 1.41 -2.97
CA GLY A 305 -19.78 1.39 -4.18
C GLY A 305 -19.43 -0.02 -4.68
N VAL A 306 -19.51 -1.02 -3.81
CA VAL A 306 -19.34 -2.44 -4.16
C VAL A 306 -20.41 -2.94 -5.15
N ASP A 307 -21.59 -2.32 -5.19
CA ASP A 307 -22.65 -2.66 -6.15
C ASP A 307 -22.35 -2.23 -7.59
N LEU A 308 -21.35 -1.35 -7.78
CA LEU A 308 -20.89 -0.93 -9.09
C LEU A 308 -20.04 -2.01 -9.79
N VAL A 309 -19.63 -3.05 -9.06
CA VAL A 309 -18.74 -4.10 -9.56
C VAL A 309 -19.43 -5.45 -9.48
N LYS A 310 -19.52 -6.13 -10.63
CA LYS A 310 -19.95 -7.52 -10.71
C LYS A 310 -18.76 -8.43 -10.50
N VAL A 311 -18.97 -9.46 -9.68
CA VAL A 311 -17.99 -10.48 -9.35
C VAL A 311 -18.55 -11.83 -9.80
N ALA A 312 -17.79 -12.54 -10.63
CA ALA A 312 -18.15 -13.90 -11.04
C ALA A 312 -16.96 -14.84 -10.94
N ALA A 313 -17.23 -16.06 -10.49
CA ALA A 313 -16.24 -17.13 -10.52
C ALA A 313 -15.77 -17.38 -11.96
N ALA A 314 -14.49 -17.63 -12.12
CA ALA A 314 -13.88 -18.11 -13.34
C ALA A 314 -13.23 -19.49 -13.08
N ASP A 315 -12.49 -20.02 -14.06
CA ASP A 315 -11.90 -21.36 -13.94
C ASP A 315 -10.88 -21.41 -12.78
N GLY A 316 -11.01 -22.42 -11.91
CA GLY A 316 -10.18 -22.58 -10.71
C GLY A 316 -10.48 -21.55 -9.62
N ASP A 317 -9.44 -21.05 -8.94
CA ASP A 317 -9.54 -20.04 -7.88
C ASP A 317 -9.59 -18.60 -8.43
N SER A 318 -9.81 -18.43 -9.74
CA SER A 318 -9.79 -17.13 -10.38
C SER A 318 -11.18 -16.46 -10.37
N VAL A 319 -11.18 -15.13 -10.34
CA VAL A 319 -12.40 -14.32 -10.31
C VAL A 319 -12.35 -13.28 -11.42
N ARG A 320 -13.47 -13.11 -12.12
CA ARG A 320 -13.68 -12.04 -13.10
C ARG A 320 -14.48 -10.91 -12.47
N LEU A 321 -14.03 -9.69 -12.76
CA LEU A 321 -14.59 -8.46 -12.24
C LEU A 321 -14.89 -7.51 -13.41
N TRP A 322 -16.02 -6.81 -13.37
CA TRP A 322 -16.34 -5.76 -14.35
C TRP A 322 -17.34 -4.75 -13.78
N PHE A 323 -17.32 -3.52 -14.30
CA PHE A 323 -18.25 -2.47 -13.89
C PHE A 323 -19.67 -2.70 -14.43
N THR A 324 -20.67 -2.31 -13.65
CA THR A 324 -22.04 -2.15 -14.10
C THR A 324 -22.26 -0.70 -14.52
N ASN A 325 -22.33 -0.46 -15.82
CA ASN A 325 -22.89 0.78 -16.36
C ASN A 325 -24.42 0.80 -16.21
#